data_AF-A0A8S2MAB4-F1
#
_entry.id   AF-A0A8S2MAB4-F1
#
_cell.length_a   1.000
_cell.length_b   1.000
_cell.length_c   1.000
_cell.angle_alpha   90.00
_cell.angle_beta   90.00
_cell.angle_gamma   90.00
#
_symmetry.space_group_name_H-M   'P 1'
#
loop_
_entity.id
_entity.type
_entity.pdbx_description
1 polymer ?
#
loop_
_entity_poly.entity_id
_entity_poly.type
_entity_poly.pdbx_seq_one_letter_code
_entity_poly.pdbx_strand_id
1 'polypeptide(L)' 'GRRMDGPWIFGIAQPTKDGHEVRFFHVQRRNRQTLVQIIWKHVVPGTTVWSDEWAAYKNLQTQYGYDHQT' A
#
# COMPACT_ATOMS: atom_id res chain seq x y z
N GLY A 1 -19.44 -4.96 10.36
CA GLY A 1 -18.35 -4.43 11.20
C GLY A 1 -18.42 -2.91 11.24
N ARG A 2 -18.08 -2.30 12.37
CA ARG A 2 -18.07 -0.83 12.54
C ARG A 2 -16.97 -0.21 11.68
N ARG A 3 -17.34 0.74 10.81
CA ARG A 3 -16.37 1.51 10.02
C ARG A 3 -15.73 2.53 10.96
N MET A 4 -14.41 2.47 11.13
CA MET A 4 -13.68 3.46 11.93
C MET A 4 -13.16 4.57 11.03
N ASP A 5 -13.61 5.79 11.31
CA ASP A 5 -13.24 7.00 10.58
C ASP A 5 -11.97 7.64 11.19
N GLY A 6 -10.90 6.85 11.27
CA GLY A 6 -9.52 7.33 11.47
C GLY A 6 -9.14 7.86 12.86
N PRO A 7 -7.85 8.24 13.04
CA PRO A 7 -6.76 8.13 12.07
C PRO A 7 -6.20 6.70 11.93
N TRP A 8 -5.59 6.40 10.78
CA TRP A 8 -4.97 5.12 10.47
C TRP A 8 -3.46 5.28 10.23
N ILE A 9 -2.69 4.22 10.52
CA ILE A 9 -1.31 4.10 10.05
C ILE A 9 -1.30 3.08 8.91
N PHE A 10 -0.71 3.46 7.77
CA PHE A 10 -0.52 2.58 6.63
C PHE A 10 0.97 2.25 6.47
N GLY A 11 1.30 0.96 6.45
CA GLY A 11 2.66 0.46 6.28
C GLY A 11 2.90 -0.05 4.87
N ILE A 12 4.09 0.25 4.32
CA ILE A 12 4.59 -0.31 3.07
C ILE A 12 5.96 -0.92 3.34
N ALA A 13 6.20 -2.13 2.86
CA ALA A 13 7.51 -2.75 2.84
C ALA A 13 7.96 -3.00 1.40
N GLN A 14 9.23 -2.71 1.10
CA GLN A 14 9.85 -2.95 -0.20
C GLN A 14 11.19 -3.67 -0.06
N PRO A 15 11.53 -4.58 -0.98
CA PRO A 15 12.84 -5.21 -1.01
C PRO A 15 13.92 -4.21 -1.43
N THR A 16 15.08 -4.31 -0.80
CA THR A 16 16.29 -3.55 -1.12
C THR A 16 17.47 -4.51 -1.26
N LYS A 17 18.65 -4.01 -1.66
CA LYS A 17 19.86 -4.84 -1.78
C LYS A 17 20.27 -5.51 -0.46
N ASP A 18 19.96 -4.87 0.67
CA ASP A 18 20.44 -5.25 2.00
C ASP A 18 19.32 -5.77 2.92
N GLY A 19 18.11 -6.03 2.38
CA GLY A 19 16.96 -6.50 3.16
C GLY A 19 15.66 -5.80 2.75
N HIS A 20 14.97 -5.20 3.70
CA HIS A 20 13.68 -4.54 3.47
C HIS A 20 13.66 -3.13 4.02
N GLU A 21 13.14 -2.19 3.24
CA GLU A 21 12.80 -0.86 3.71
C GLU A 21 11.32 -0.81 4.06
N VAL A 22 11.01 -0.32 5.27
CA VAL A 22 9.63 -0.19 5.76
C VAL A 22 9.31 1.27 6.02
N ARG A 23 8.19 1.74 5.49
CA ARG A 23 7.69 3.11 5.66
C ARG A 23 6.28 3.11 6.24
N PHE A 24 6.03 4.01 7.17
CA PHE A 24 4.72 4.21 7.79
C PHE A 24 4.16 5.59 7.46
N PHE A 25 2.88 5.63 7.09
CA PHE A 25 2.17 6.84 6.69
C PHE A 25 0.97 7.07 7.59
N HIS A 26 0.85 8.29 8.11
CA HIS A 26 -0.36 8.70 8.81
C HIS A 26 -1.46 9.03 7.80
N VAL A 27 -2.60 8.34 7.90
CA VAL A 27 -3.69 8.40 6.94
C VAL A 27 -5.00 8.73 7.66
N GLN A 28 -5.51 9.93 7.43
CA GLN A 28 -6.80 10.36 7.99
C GLN A 28 -7.97 9.53 7.44
N ARG A 29 -7.91 9.16 6.16
CA ARG A 29 -8.96 8.39 5.50
C ARG A 29 -8.36 7.19 4.75
N ARG A 30 -8.55 6.00 5.33
CA ARG A 30 -8.16 4.72 4.72
C ARG A 30 -9.14 4.35 3.59
N ASN A 31 -8.94 4.97 2.43
CA ASN A 31 -9.65 4.65 1.20
C ASN A 31 -8.67 4.32 0.08
N ARG A 32 -9.17 3.66 -0.97
CA ARG A 32 -8.35 3.22 -2.11
C ARG A 32 -7.59 4.37 -2.76
N GLN A 33 -8.21 5.53 -2.97
CA GLN A 33 -7.57 6.67 -3.62
C GLN A 33 -6.36 7.16 -2.82
N THR A 34 -6.52 7.32 -1.50
CA THR A 34 -5.44 7.76 -0.61
C THR A 34 -4.27 6.78 -0.64
N LEU A 35 -4.55 5.48 -0.51
CA LEU A 35 -3.52 4.45 -0.39
C LEU A 35 -2.80 4.20 -1.72
N VAL A 36 -3.53 4.19 -2.84
CA VAL A 36 -2.95 4.10 -4.19
C VAL A 36 -2.02 5.28 -4.47
N GLN A 37 -2.41 6.50 -4.08
CA GLN A 37 -1.55 7.67 -4.25
C GLN A 37 -0.26 7.57 -3.42
N ILE A 38 -0.34 7.06 -2.19
CA ILE A 38 0.84 6.82 -1.35
C ILE A 38 1.75 5.79 -2.02
N ILE A 39 1.20 4.65 -2.48
CA ILE A 39 1.96 3.62 -3.18
C ILE A 39 2.64 4.23 -4.42
N TRP A 40 1.88 4.87 -5.32
CA TRP A 40 2.42 5.44 -6.55
C TRP A 40 3.53 6.49 -6.32
N LYS A 41 3.42 7.28 -5.24
CA LYS A 41 4.42 8.30 -4.90
C LYS A 41 5.69 7.71 -4.28
N HIS A 42 5.57 6.62 -3.53
CA HIS A 42 6.66 6.10 -2.71
C HIS A 42 7.28 4.81 -3.23
N VAL A 43 6.62 4.12 -4.17
CA VAL A 43 7.02 2.84 -4.74
C VAL A 43 7.31 3.03 -6.22
N VAL A 44 8.50 2.58 -6.64
CA VAL A 44 8.88 2.55 -8.05
C VAL A 44 7.97 1.58 -8.80
N PRO A 45 7.29 2.01 -9.88
CA PRO A 45 6.49 1.11 -10.72
C PRO A 45 7.29 -0.12 -11.17
N GLY A 46 6.66 -1.30 -11.09
CA GLY A 46 7.30 -2.58 -11.44
C GLY A 46 8.12 -3.24 -10.32
N THR A 47 8.13 -2.67 -9.11
CA THR A 47 8.71 -3.32 -7.92
C THR A 47 7.64 -3.98 -7.05
N THR A 48 8.02 -5.05 -6.35
CA THR A 48 7.14 -5.75 -5.40
C THR A 48 6.88 -4.89 -4.18
N VAL A 49 5.61 -4.83 -3.77
CA VAL A 49 5.15 -4.14 -2.55
C VAL A 49 4.40 -5.12 -1.68
N TRP A 50 4.81 -5.21 -0.42
CA TRP A 50 4.03 -5.86 0.62
C TRP A 50 3.27 -4.80 1.42
N SER A 51 1.97 -5.00 1.56
CA SER A 51 1.06 -4.15 2.34
C SER A 51 0.01 -5.02 3.05
N ASP A 52 -0.89 -4.39 3.82
CA ASP A 52 -1.86 -5.03 4.72
C ASP A 52 -3.00 -5.85 4.07
N GLU A 53 -2.75 -6.49 2.92
CA GLU A 53 -3.66 -7.37 2.16
C GLU A 53 -5.11 -6.88 2.02
N TRP A 54 -5.31 -5.57 2.09
CA TRP A 54 -6.66 -5.05 2.17
C TRP A 54 -7.41 -5.36 0.87
N ALA A 55 -8.58 -5.98 0.98
CA ALA A 55 -9.35 -6.48 -0.17
C ALA A 55 -9.64 -5.43 -1.27
N ALA A 56 -9.57 -4.14 -0.95
CA ALA A 56 -9.66 -3.05 -1.93
C ALA A 56 -8.50 -3.03 -2.96
N TYR A 57 -7.41 -3.73 -2.67
CA TYR A 57 -6.23 -3.86 -3.51
C TYR A 57 -6.29 -5.01 -4.51
N LYS A 58 -7.30 -5.88 -4.48
CA LYS A 58 -7.44 -7.01 -5.42
C LYS A 58 -7.45 -6.59 -6.90
N ASN A 59 -7.73 -5.32 -7.19
CA ASN A 59 -7.70 -4.75 -8.55
C ASN A 59 -6.45 -3.90 -8.85
N LEU A 60 -5.44 -3.86 -7.95
CA LEU A 60 -4.19 -3.10 -8.18
C LEU A 60 -3.41 -3.66 -9.36
N GLN A 61 -3.31 -4.99 -9.46
CA GLN A 61 -2.58 -5.65 -10.53
C GLN A 61 -3.24 -5.39 -11.89
N THR A 62 -4.56 -5.53 -11.97
CA THR A 62 -5.33 -5.33 -13.22
C THR A 62 -5.38 -3.86 -13.66
N GLN A 63 -5.34 -2.90 -12.72
CA GLN A 63 -5.53 -1.47 -13.03
C GLN A 63 -4.22 -0.65 -13.08
N TYR A 64 -3.16 -1.07 -12.39
CA TYR A 64 -1.94 -0.26 -12.26
C TYR A 64 -0.64 -1.06 -12.47
N GLY A 65 -0.70 -2.38 -12.74
CA GLY A 65 0.48 -3.18 -13.08
C GLY A 65 1.43 -3.47 -11.91
N TYR A 66 0.97 -3.35 -10.66
CA TYR A 66 1.75 -3.76 -9.49
C TYR A 66 1.54 -5.25 -9.20
N ASP A 67 2.63 -6.01 -9.02
CA ASP A 67 2.57 -7.37 -8.50
C ASP A 67 2.40 -7.31 -6.98
N HIS A 68 1.15 -7.47 -6.52
CA HIS A 68 0.80 -7.43 -5.10
C HIS A 68 0.90 -8.85 -4.55
N GLN A 69 1.94 -9.09 -3.75
CA GLN A 69 2.12 -10.35 -3.04
C GLN A 69 1.71 -10.16 -1.58
N THR A 70 0.88 -11.08 -1.12
CA THR A 70 0.38 -11.22 0.25
C THR A 70 1.41 -11.93 1.11
#